data_AF-A0A930FLY8-F1
#
_entry.id   AF-A0A930FLY8-F1
#
_cell.length_a   1.000
_cell.length_b   1.000
_cell.length_c   1.000
_cell.angle_alpha   90.00
_cell.angle_beta   90.00
_cell.angle_gamma   90.00
#
_symmetry.space_group_name_H-M   'P 1'
#
loop_
_entity.id
_entity.type
_entity.pdbx_description
1 polymer ?
#
loop_
_entity_poly.entity_id
_entity_poly.type
_entity_poly.pdbx_seq_one_letter_code
_entity_poly.pdbx_strand_id
1 'polypeptide(L)'
;SVKAYLKEQHIELKDYHDYFKELQKLKGEKILLSPDANQSIYNTIGGQNTLHIEPSPVQLLKAVKNETELEGFRKAMVKDGVALVNFFYWLENNIGKTPITEHSLGDVMDKFRAEQGFLANSFGKIIGYEGNGAIVHYHAATNPEVPMHAKGTVLIDSGAHYIEGTTDITRVIPLGEFSDDFKRDYTLVMKAMITLSTTIFPAGTRGVQLDSITRAILWKNERDFGHGTGHGVGSYLCVHEGPQSIRKEMRDVPMLEHMVCSNEPGIYCEGRYGIRIENLVAVQKHSSNEFGDFYRLETLTLCPLDTRAIEVAMLTEEERQWLNNYNQWVEKTLSPLVGKEQQAWLKERCKAI
;
A
#
# COMPACT_ATOMS: atom_id res chain seq x y z
N SER A 1 23.00 20.18 13.93
CA SER A 1 22.44 20.65 12.65
C SER A 1 22.79 19.66 11.56
N VAL A 2 22.06 19.65 10.43
CA VAL A 2 22.35 18.73 9.30
C VAL A 2 23.79 18.86 8.81
N LYS A 3 24.32 20.10 8.71
CA LYS A 3 25.71 20.35 8.29
C LYS A 3 26.74 19.72 9.23
N ALA A 4 26.49 19.76 10.55
CA ALA A 4 27.41 19.17 11.53
C ALA A 4 27.44 17.64 11.39
N TYR A 5 26.28 17.01 11.24
CA TYR A 5 26.18 15.57 11.01
C TYR A 5 26.91 15.14 9.73
N LEU A 6 26.67 15.81 8.60
CA LEU A 6 27.34 15.47 7.34
C LEU A 6 28.87 15.62 7.44
N LYS A 7 29.35 16.63 8.16
CA LYS A 7 30.79 16.80 8.43
C LYS A 7 31.36 15.68 9.30
N GLU A 8 30.63 15.24 10.31
CA GLU A 8 30.99 14.10 11.16
C GLU A 8 31.08 12.79 10.35
N GLN A 9 30.21 12.63 9.34
CA GLN A 9 30.24 11.51 8.39
C GLN A 9 31.27 11.69 7.25
N HIS A 10 32.15 12.69 7.33
CA HIS A 10 33.16 12.99 6.31
C HIS A 10 32.58 13.27 4.90
N ILE A 11 31.39 13.86 4.83
CA ILE A 11 30.73 14.24 3.58
C ILE A 11 31.07 15.69 3.21
N GLU A 12 31.67 15.88 2.03
CA GLU A 12 31.91 17.19 1.43
C GLU A 12 30.62 17.75 0.80
N LEU A 13 30.28 19.00 1.11
CA LEU A 13 29.12 19.69 0.55
C LEU A 13 29.52 20.54 -0.66
N LYS A 14 28.83 20.34 -1.79
CA LYS A 14 28.97 21.13 -3.01
C LYS A 14 27.61 21.62 -3.49
N ASP A 15 27.62 22.67 -4.31
CA ASP A 15 26.40 23.21 -4.90
C ASP A 15 25.81 22.21 -5.91
N TYR A 16 24.48 22.10 -5.95
CA TYR A 16 23.79 21.21 -6.88
C TYR A 16 24.13 21.54 -8.35
N HIS A 17 24.30 22.83 -8.68
CA HIS A 17 24.62 23.29 -10.03
C HIS A 17 26.08 23.02 -10.45
N ASP A 18 26.93 22.63 -9.50
CA ASP A 18 28.29 22.19 -9.78
C ASP A 18 28.40 20.68 -10.04
N TYR A 19 27.30 19.91 -9.90
CA TYR A 19 27.30 18.44 -10.02
C TYR A 19 28.03 17.93 -11.26
N PHE A 20 27.68 18.42 -12.46
CA PHE A 20 28.34 17.99 -13.70
C PHE A 20 29.79 18.49 -13.84
N LYS A 21 30.12 19.67 -13.28
CA LYS A 21 31.50 20.18 -13.26
C LYS A 21 32.40 19.28 -12.39
N GLU A 22 31.86 18.78 -11.28
CA GLU A 22 32.57 17.84 -10.41
C GLU A 22 32.72 16.47 -11.06
N LEU A 23 31.67 15.94 -11.69
CA LEU A 23 31.75 14.66 -12.41
C LEU A 23 32.81 14.66 -13.52
N GLN A 24 32.99 15.77 -14.24
CA GLN A 24 34.03 15.92 -15.28
C GLN A 24 35.47 15.77 -14.75
N LYS A 25 35.68 15.91 -13.44
CA LYS A 25 37.00 15.74 -12.82
C LYS A 25 37.38 14.26 -12.67
N LEU A 26 36.40 13.34 -12.71
CA LEU A 26 36.64 11.90 -12.63
C LEU A 26 37.25 11.40 -13.95
N LYS A 27 38.47 10.87 -13.89
CA LYS A 27 39.22 10.38 -15.05
C LYS A 27 39.96 9.10 -14.70
N GLY A 28 39.84 8.08 -15.56
CA GLY A 28 40.47 6.78 -15.36
C GLY A 28 39.84 5.95 -14.24
N GLU A 29 38.67 6.35 -13.73
CA GLU A 29 38.00 5.69 -12.62
C GLU A 29 37.19 4.48 -13.07
N LYS A 30 36.88 3.58 -12.13
CA LYS A 30 35.88 2.52 -12.29
C LYS A 30 34.63 2.93 -11.55
N ILE A 31 33.53 3.13 -12.28
CA ILE A 31 32.30 3.72 -11.73
C ILE A 31 31.15 2.75 -11.91
N LEU A 32 30.47 2.42 -10.81
CA LEU A 32 29.16 1.78 -10.83
C LEU A 32 28.11 2.84 -11.18
N LEU A 33 27.37 2.64 -12.26
CA LEU A 33 26.32 3.54 -12.71
C LEU A 33 24.98 2.79 -12.78
N SER A 34 23.97 3.31 -12.08
CA SER A 34 22.62 2.73 -12.13
C SER A 34 22.06 2.77 -13.56
N PRO A 35 21.34 1.72 -14.02
CA PRO A 35 20.64 1.73 -15.31
C PRO A 35 19.63 2.88 -15.44
N ASP A 36 19.11 3.38 -14.31
CA ASP A 36 18.14 4.49 -14.26
C ASP A 36 18.81 5.88 -14.28
N ALA A 37 20.15 5.94 -14.35
CA ALA A 37 20.84 7.22 -14.44
C ALA A 37 20.48 7.96 -15.72
N ASN A 38 20.31 9.28 -15.64
CA ASN A 38 19.99 10.07 -16.83
C ASN A 38 21.15 10.06 -17.86
N GLN A 39 20.81 10.25 -19.12
CA GLN A 39 21.76 10.22 -20.24
C GLN A 39 22.89 11.24 -20.10
N SER A 40 22.64 12.39 -19.45
CA SER A 40 23.66 13.43 -19.25
C SER A 40 24.79 12.95 -18.34
N ILE A 41 24.50 12.13 -17.32
CA ILE A 41 25.54 11.53 -16.48
C ILE A 41 26.42 10.62 -17.33
N TYR A 42 25.82 9.70 -18.09
CA TYR A 42 26.55 8.79 -18.98
C TYR A 42 27.47 9.56 -19.94
N ASN A 43 26.94 10.59 -20.61
CA ASN A 43 27.70 11.41 -21.55
C ASN A 43 28.87 12.16 -20.87
N THR A 44 28.71 12.54 -19.61
CA THR A 44 29.73 13.30 -18.87
C THR A 44 30.92 12.43 -18.47
N ILE A 45 30.67 11.19 -18.01
CA ILE A 45 31.73 10.34 -17.43
C ILE A 45 32.16 9.17 -18.33
N GLY A 46 31.34 8.74 -19.28
CA GLY A 46 31.53 7.46 -20.00
C GLY A 46 32.72 7.41 -20.95
N GLY A 47 33.17 8.55 -21.47
CA GLY A 47 34.31 8.59 -22.41
C GLY A 47 35.69 8.54 -21.75
N GLN A 48 35.78 8.76 -20.44
CA GLN A 48 37.06 8.89 -19.70
C GLN A 48 37.18 7.91 -18.53
N ASN A 49 36.16 7.07 -18.31
CA ASN A 49 36.08 6.14 -17.17
C ASN A 49 35.57 4.77 -17.63
N THR A 50 35.80 3.76 -16.81
CA THR A 50 35.22 2.42 -17.02
C THR A 50 33.88 2.35 -16.27
N LEU A 51 32.78 2.19 -17.00
CA LEU A 51 31.45 2.10 -16.40
C LEU A 51 31.01 0.65 -16.22
N HIS A 52 30.50 0.34 -15.04
CA HIS A 52 29.78 -0.89 -14.72
C HIS A 52 28.30 -0.54 -14.55
N ILE A 53 27.45 -1.01 -15.46
CA ILE A 53 26.03 -0.66 -15.48
C ILE A 53 25.24 -1.71 -14.72
N GLU A 54 24.95 -1.46 -13.45
CA GLU A 54 24.19 -2.35 -12.57
C GLU A 54 23.39 -1.53 -11.54
N PRO A 55 22.27 -2.07 -11.02
CA PRO A 55 21.47 -1.38 -10.02
C PRO A 55 22.29 -0.95 -8.79
N SER A 56 21.96 0.20 -8.22
CA SER A 56 22.60 0.66 -6.99
C SER A 56 22.38 -0.36 -5.86
N PRO A 57 23.42 -0.76 -5.10
CA PRO A 57 23.26 -1.68 -3.96
C PRO A 57 22.33 -1.12 -2.89
N VAL A 58 22.19 0.22 -2.82
CA VAL A 58 21.27 0.90 -1.91
C VAL A 58 19.82 0.47 -2.13
N GLN A 59 19.43 0.11 -3.36
CA GLN A 59 18.06 -0.35 -3.65
C GLN A 59 17.72 -1.62 -2.86
N LEU A 60 18.59 -2.63 -2.87
CA LEU A 60 18.37 -3.87 -2.12
C LEU A 60 18.54 -3.64 -0.61
N LEU A 61 19.51 -2.82 -0.20
CA LEU A 61 19.74 -2.53 1.22
C LEU A 61 18.53 -1.89 1.90
N LYS A 62 17.85 -0.93 1.25
CA LYS A 62 16.64 -0.29 1.83
C LYS A 62 15.36 -1.11 1.62
N ALA A 63 15.38 -2.07 0.70
CA ALA A 63 14.24 -2.95 0.45
C ALA A 63 13.98 -3.90 1.62
N VAL A 64 15.06 -4.38 2.25
CA VAL A 64 15.05 -5.24 3.44
C VAL A 64 15.11 -4.38 4.69
N LYS A 65 14.01 -4.29 5.43
CA LYS A 65 13.90 -3.41 6.59
C LYS A 65 14.64 -4.02 7.77
N ASN A 66 15.27 -3.19 8.60
CA ASN A 66 15.70 -3.63 9.92
C ASN A 66 14.52 -3.59 10.92
N GLU A 67 14.70 -4.16 12.12
CA GLU A 67 13.64 -4.21 13.14
C GLU A 67 13.11 -2.84 13.56
N THR A 68 13.96 -1.81 13.58
CA THR A 68 13.53 -0.45 13.93
C THR A 68 12.61 0.12 12.86
N GLU A 69 12.92 -0.14 11.58
CA GLU A 69 12.07 0.29 10.46
C GLU A 69 10.75 -0.48 10.43
N LEU A 70 10.76 -1.80 10.68
CA LEU A 70 9.53 -2.60 10.78
C LEU A 70 8.64 -2.12 11.93
N GLU A 71 9.22 -1.83 13.09
CA GLU A 71 8.49 -1.23 14.21
C GLU A 71 7.97 0.17 13.87
N GLY A 72 8.72 0.92 13.05
CA GLY A 72 8.27 2.18 12.46
C GLY A 72 7.00 2.02 11.63
N PHE A 73 6.98 1.05 10.70
CA PHE A 73 5.76 0.73 9.95
C PHE A 73 4.59 0.36 10.87
N ARG A 74 4.80 -0.50 11.88
CA ARG A 74 3.74 -0.89 12.82
C ARG A 74 3.15 0.32 13.55
N LYS A 75 4.00 1.26 13.99
CA LYS A 75 3.57 2.53 14.62
C LYS A 75 2.83 3.45 13.64
N ALA A 76 3.34 3.59 12.41
CA ALA A 76 2.68 4.37 11.37
C ALA A 76 1.28 3.82 11.07
N MET A 77 1.12 2.49 11.01
CA MET A 77 -0.19 1.85 10.78
C MET A 77 -1.16 2.04 11.94
N VAL A 78 -0.69 2.08 13.20
CA VAL A 78 -1.55 2.43 14.34
C VAL A 78 -2.07 3.87 14.20
N LYS A 79 -1.17 4.82 13.90
CA LYS A 79 -1.54 6.23 13.70
C LYS A 79 -2.53 6.40 12.55
N ASP A 80 -2.23 5.83 11.40
CA ASP A 80 -3.11 5.92 10.22
C ASP A 80 -4.44 5.21 10.48
N GLY A 81 -4.43 4.08 11.20
CA GLY A 81 -5.63 3.38 11.63
C GLY A 81 -6.54 4.21 12.51
N VAL A 82 -5.99 4.95 13.48
CA VAL A 82 -6.77 5.90 14.32
C VAL A 82 -7.41 6.98 13.45
N ALA A 83 -6.65 7.58 12.53
CA ALA A 83 -7.16 8.58 11.61
C ALA A 83 -8.31 8.02 10.74
N LEU A 84 -8.12 6.82 10.19
CA LEU A 84 -9.10 6.18 9.30
C LEU A 84 -10.37 5.76 10.04
N VAL A 85 -10.28 5.26 11.28
CA VAL A 85 -11.48 4.96 12.09
C VAL A 85 -12.30 6.23 12.34
N ASN A 86 -11.65 7.32 12.73
CA ASN A 86 -12.34 8.60 12.95
C ASN A 86 -12.95 9.13 11.63
N PHE A 87 -12.23 9.00 10.53
CA PHE A 87 -12.66 9.40 9.20
C PHE A 87 -13.86 8.60 8.69
N PHE A 88 -13.82 7.26 8.75
CA PHE A 88 -14.93 6.42 8.29
C PHE A 88 -16.16 6.56 9.18
N TYR A 89 -15.98 6.69 10.49
CA TYR A 89 -17.07 7.07 11.39
C TYR A 89 -17.70 8.40 10.98
N TRP A 90 -16.89 9.43 10.68
CA TRP A 90 -17.39 10.72 10.22
C TRP A 90 -18.14 10.59 8.89
N LEU A 91 -17.59 9.87 7.91
CA LEU A 91 -18.20 9.69 6.59
C LEU A 91 -19.59 9.08 6.70
N GLU A 92 -19.73 7.97 7.43
CA GLU A 92 -21.03 7.30 7.59
C GLU A 92 -22.06 8.16 8.33
N ASN A 93 -21.62 9.04 9.23
CA ASN A 93 -22.52 9.93 9.96
C ASN A 93 -22.94 11.17 9.17
N ASN A 94 -22.22 11.53 8.10
CA ASN A 94 -22.44 12.77 7.35
C ASN A 94 -22.94 12.53 5.91
N ILE A 95 -22.65 11.38 5.29
CA ILE A 95 -23.11 11.07 3.94
C ILE A 95 -24.63 11.16 3.84
N GLY A 96 -25.12 11.94 2.87
CA GLY A 96 -26.55 12.21 2.67
C GLY A 96 -27.17 13.24 3.63
N LYS A 97 -26.43 13.72 4.64
CA LYS A 97 -26.87 14.80 5.56
C LYS A 97 -26.22 16.14 5.24
N THR A 98 -24.98 16.11 4.76
CA THR A 98 -24.24 17.30 4.30
C THR A 98 -23.73 17.08 2.88
N PRO A 99 -23.52 18.14 2.09
CA PRO A 99 -22.88 18.02 0.79
C PRO A 99 -21.44 17.50 0.95
N ILE A 100 -21.13 16.41 0.26
CA ILE A 100 -19.79 15.82 0.18
C ILE A 100 -19.51 15.53 -1.29
N THR A 101 -18.37 16.00 -1.78
CA THR A 101 -17.80 15.61 -3.07
C THR A 101 -16.61 14.67 -2.88
N GLU A 102 -16.24 13.93 -3.93
CA GLU A 102 -15.03 13.07 -3.92
C GLU A 102 -13.78 13.85 -3.49
N HIS A 103 -13.62 15.09 -3.95
CA HIS A 103 -12.49 15.94 -3.60
C HIS A 103 -12.54 16.40 -2.14
N SER A 104 -13.69 16.94 -1.70
CA SER A 104 -13.86 17.43 -0.32
C SER A 104 -13.69 16.33 0.73
N LEU A 105 -14.02 15.08 0.38
CA LEU A 105 -13.81 13.93 1.25
C LEU A 105 -12.31 13.71 1.53
N GLY A 106 -11.46 13.93 0.53
CA GLY A 106 -10.01 13.88 0.68
C GLY A 106 -9.48 14.93 1.65
N ASP A 107 -10.03 16.14 1.64
CA ASP A 107 -9.64 17.20 2.59
C ASP A 107 -10.05 16.87 4.02
N VAL A 108 -11.18 16.17 4.21
CA VAL A 108 -11.60 15.71 5.53
C VAL A 108 -10.67 14.62 6.05
N MET A 109 -10.24 13.69 5.20
CA MET A 109 -9.29 12.65 5.57
C MET A 109 -7.95 13.24 6.04
N ASP A 110 -7.44 14.27 5.35
CA ASP A 110 -6.18 14.93 5.72
C ASP A 110 -6.26 15.58 7.11
N LYS A 111 -7.43 16.08 7.52
CA LYS A 111 -7.64 16.63 8.88
C LYS A 111 -7.44 15.56 9.95
N PHE A 112 -8.03 14.37 9.76
CA PHE A 112 -7.86 13.27 10.71
C PHE A 112 -6.43 12.74 10.73
N ARG A 113 -5.74 12.69 9.59
CA ARG A 113 -4.31 12.36 9.55
C ARG A 113 -3.43 13.43 10.21
N ALA A 114 -3.79 14.72 10.09
CA ALA A 114 -3.09 15.84 10.73
C ALA A 114 -3.08 15.69 12.26
N GLU A 115 -4.19 15.24 12.84
CA GLU A 115 -4.30 14.94 14.28
C GLU A 115 -3.33 13.83 14.73
N GLN A 116 -2.88 12.97 13.80
CA GLN A 116 -1.92 11.90 14.05
C GLN A 116 -0.48 12.29 13.68
N GLY A 117 -0.25 13.55 13.30
CA GLY A 117 1.08 14.08 12.99
C GLY A 117 1.67 13.58 11.67
N PHE A 118 0.83 13.25 10.68
CA PHE A 118 1.36 13.00 9.33
C PHE A 118 2.02 14.25 8.75
N LEU A 119 3.04 14.05 7.93
CA LEU A 119 3.88 15.10 7.35
C LEU A 119 3.39 15.53 5.97
N ALA A 120 2.92 14.56 5.19
CA ALA A 120 2.36 14.75 3.85
C ALA A 120 1.61 13.48 3.43
N ASN A 121 0.74 13.61 2.43
CA ASN A 121 0.21 12.44 1.73
C ASN A 121 1.36 11.72 0.99
N SER A 122 1.39 10.38 1.02
CA SER A 122 2.44 9.61 0.35
C SER A 122 2.26 9.55 -1.17
N PHE A 123 1.05 9.86 -1.66
CA PHE A 123 0.67 10.06 -3.06
C PHE A 123 -0.62 10.87 -3.16
N GLY A 124 -1.05 11.19 -4.39
CA GLY A 124 -2.33 11.86 -4.65
C GLY A 124 -3.50 10.91 -4.39
N LYS A 125 -4.34 11.23 -3.40
CA LYS A 125 -5.52 10.43 -3.00
C LYS A 125 -6.41 10.10 -4.21
N ILE A 126 -6.89 8.86 -4.24
CA ILE A 126 -7.82 8.33 -5.22
C ILE A 126 -9.14 8.08 -4.48
N ILE A 127 -10.15 8.90 -4.76
CA ILE A 127 -11.48 8.79 -4.16
C ILE A 127 -12.47 8.71 -5.30
N GLY A 128 -12.93 7.51 -5.63
CA GLY A 128 -13.84 7.26 -6.74
C GLY A 128 -15.20 6.75 -6.26
N TYR A 129 -16.23 7.55 -6.43
CA TYR A 129 -17.63 7.21 -6.15
C TYR A 129 -18.26 6.50 -7.36
N GLU A 130 -18.91 5.36 -7.09
CA GLU A 130 -19.52 4.48 -8.10
C GLU A 130 -18.58 4.24 -9.31
N GLY A 131 -18.99 4.67 -10.51
CA GLY A 131 -18.26 4.44 -11.75
C GLY A 131 -16.84 5.03 -11.77
N ASN A 132 -16.59 6.11 -11.02
CA ASN A 132 -15.24 6.68 -10.92
C ASN A 132 -14.27 5.76 -10.18
N GLY A 133 -14.78 4.90 -9.30
CA GLY A 133 -13.97 3.86 -8.64
C GLY A 133 -13.36 2.86 -9.64
N ALA A 134 -13.95 2.72 -10.84
CA ALA A 134 -13.42 1.85 -11.89
C ALA A 134 -12.16 2.40 -12.58
N ILE A 135 -11.80 3.67 -12.35
CA ILE A 135 -10.61 4.29 -12.94
C ILE A 135 -9.45 4.11 -11.97
N VAL A 136 -8.50 3.23 -12.32
CA VAL A 136 -7.42 2.78 -11.40
C VAL A 136 -6.63 3.94 -10.79
N HIS A 137 -6.26 4.95 -11.60
CA HIS A 137 -5.54 6.16 -11.17
C HIS A 137 -6.46 7.39 -11.23
N TYR A 138 -7.67 7.29 -10.67
CA TYR A 138 -8.60 8.41 -10.63
C TYR A 138 -8.09 9.57 -9.76
N HIS A 139 -8.21 10.80 -10.24
CA HIS A 139 -7.85 11.99 -9.48
C HIS A 139 -9.05 12.94 -9.38
N ALA A 140 -9.74 12.90 -8.23
CA ALA A 140 -10.91 13.73 -7.95
C ALA A 140 -10.65 15.23 -8.12
N ALA A 141 -9.41 15.69 -7.93
CA ALA A 141 -9.02 17.09 -8.13
C ALA A 141 -9.21 17.58 -9.58
N THR A 142 -9.27 16.69 -10.57
CA THR A 142 -9.56 17.04 -11.97
C THR A 142 -11.03 17.39 -12.21
N ASN A 143 -11.92 16.94 -11.32
CA ASN A 143 -13.34 17.24 -11.33
C ASN A 143 -13.87 17.33 -9.88
N PRO A 144 -13.57 18.44 -9.17
CA PRO A 144 -13.75 18.52 -7.71
C PRO A 144 -15.21 18.55 -7.25
N GLU A 145 -16.14 18.78 -8.17
CA GLU A 145 -17.56 18.99 -7.91
C GLU A 145 -18.40 17.72 -7.98
N VAL A 146 -17.80 16.54 -8.23
CA VAL A 146 -18.54 15.27 -8.30
C VAL A 146 -19.20 14.96 -6.94
N PRO A 147 -20.54 15.02 -6.83
CA PRO A 147 -21.22 14.83 -5.56
C PRO A 147 -21.30 13.36 -5.20
N MET A 148 -21.23 13.07 -3.89
CA MET A 148 -21.46 11.76 -3.33
C MET A 148 -22.84 11.70 -2.66
N HIS A 149 -23.47 10.53 -2.72
CA HIS A 149 -24.76 10.27 -2.12
C HIS A 149 -24.71 9.05 -1.19
N ALA A 150 -25.71 8.90 -0.32
CA ALA A 150 -25.88 7.71 0.53
C ALA A 150 -26.43 6.52 -0.27
N LYS A 151 -25.74 6.18 -1.36
CA LYS A 151 -26.07 5.13 -2.33
C LYS A 151 -24.78 4.60 -2.93
N GLY A 152 -24.77 3.33 -3.37
CA GLY A 152 -23.62 2.77 -4.07
C GLY A 152 -22.41 2.64 -3.15
N THR A 153 -21.24 2.88 -3.71
CA THR A 153 -19.95 2.58 -3.09
C THR A 153 -18.93 3.66 -3.38
N VAL A 154 -17.96 3.83 -2.49
CA VAL A 154 -16.78 4.66 -2.75
C VAL A 154 -15.51 3.85 -2.54
N LEU A 155 -14.61 3.88 -3.53
CA LEU A 155 -13.24 3.40 -3.40
C LEU A 155 -12.38 4.55 -2.91
N ILE A 156 -11.65 4.33 -1.82
CA ILE A 156 -10.75 5.31 -1.22
C ILE A 156 -9.38 4.65 -1.09
N ASP A 157 -8.45 5.11 -1.91
CA ASP A 157 -7.05 4.74 -1.88
C ASP A 157 -6.21 5.97 -1.52
N SER A 158 -5.44 5.82 -0.45
CA SER A 158 -4.68 6.91 0.12
C SER A 158 -3.59 6.42 1.06
N GLY A 159 -2.57 7.25 1.26
CA GLY A 159 -1.53 6.98 2.24
C GLY A 159 -0.90 8.26 2.78
N ALA A 160 -0.10 8.09 3.82
CA ALA A 160 0.56 9.17 4.53
C ALA A 160 2.02 8.87 4.83
N HIS A 161 2.83 9.92 4.88
CA HIS A 161 4.15 9.88 5.49
C HIS A 161 4.06 10.30 6.96
N TYR A 162 4.59 9.44 7.82
CA TYR A 162 4.90 9.72 9.20
C TYR A 162 6.43 9.64 9.38
N ILE A 163 6.97 10.22 10.45
CA ILE A 163 8.39 10.06 10.74
C ILE A 163 8.76 8.58 10.98
N GLU A 164 7.77 7.78 11.40
CA GLU A 164 7.92 6.34 11.61
C GLU A 164 7.87 5.50 10.33
N GLY A 165 7.29 6.00 9.22
CA GLY A 165 7.14 5.20 8.00
C GLY A 165 6.18 5.79 6.98
N THR A 166 5.95 5.03 5.91
CA THR A 166 5.01 5.37 4.83
C THR A 166 3.84 4.39 4.86
N THR A 167 2.62 4.90 4.74
CA THR A 167 1.42 4.07 4.59
C THR A 167 0.91 4.08 3.16
N ASP A 168 0.25 2.98 2.81
CA ASP A 168 -0.56 2.81 1.59
C ASP A 168 -1.74 1.92 1.94
N ILE A 169 -2.95 2.34 1.59
CA ILE A 169 -4.17 1.63 1.94
C ILE A 169 -5.34 2.04 1.05
N THR A 170 -5.98 1.01 0.53
CA THR A 170 -7.28 1.10 -0.13
C THR A 170 -8.38 0.40 0.66
N ARG A 171 -9.52 1.08 0.82
CA ARG A 171 -10.79 0.51 1.28
C ARG A 171 -11.92 0.90 0.33
N VAL A 172 -12.89 0.01 0.18
CA VAL A 172 -14.13 0.29 -0.54
C VAL A 172 -15.28 0.24 0.46
N ILE A 173 -16.02 1.34 0.58
CA ILE A 173 -17.05 1.53 1.59
C ILE A 173 -18.43 1.57 0.92
N PRO A 174 -19.36 0.66 1.30
CA PRO A 174 -20.75 0.79 0.93
C PRO A 174 -21.41 2.01 1.58
N LEU A 175 -22.00 2.88 0.76
CA LEU A 175 -22.69 4.09 1.21
C LEU A 175 -24.23 3.92 1.23
N GLY A 176 -24.74 2.88 0.58
CA GLY A 176 -26.15 2.51 0.54
C GLY A 176 -26.37 1.24 -0.28
N GLU A 177 -27.44 1.19 -1.08
CA GLU A 177 -27.71 0.05 -1.96
C GLU A 177 -26.65 -0.08 -3.07
N PHE A 178 -26.20 -1.32 -3.31
CA PHE A 178 -25.25 -1.70 -4.36
C PHE A 178 -25.74 -2.98 -5.06
N SER A 179 -25.16 -3.29 -6.22
CA SER A 179 -25.59 -4.42 -7.06
C SER A 179 -25.10 -5.78 -6.55
N ASP A 180 -25.79 -6.85 -6.94
CA ASP A 180 -25.35 -8.23 -6.69
C ASP A 180 -24.01 -8.53 -7.37
N ASP A 181 -23.78 -7.97 -8.57
CA ASP A 181 -22.49 -8.04 -9.27
C ASP A 181 -21.36 -7.46 -8.41
N PHE A 182 -21.56 -6.26 -7.82
CA PHE A 182 -20.60 -5.65 -6.92
C PHE A 182 -20.33 -6.55 -5.70
N LYS A 183 -21.39 -7.10 -5.09
CA LYS A 183 -21.28 -7.98 -3.91
C LYS A 183 -20.43 -9.22 -4.22
N ARG A 184 -20.68 -9.86 -5.36
CA ARG A 184 -19.90 -11.01 -5.83
C ARG A 184 -18.44 -10.63 -6.08
N ASP A 185 -18.20 -9.58 -6.86
CA ASP A 185 -16.84 -9.13 -7.21
C ASP A 185 -16.07 -8.67 -5.96
N TYR A 186 -16.72 -7.98 -5.01
CA TYR A 186 -16.13 -7.58 -3.73
C TYR A 186 -15.65 -8.80 -2.94
N THR A 187 -16.49 -9.83 -2.90
CA THR A 187 -16.16 -11.09 -2.23
C THR A 187 -14.99 -11.80 -2.92
N LEU A 188 -14.91 -11.78 -4.25
CA LEU A 188 -13.78 -12.35 -4.99
C LEU A 188 -12.46 -11.61 -4.72
N VAL A 189 -12.48 -10.27 -4.68
CA VAL A 189 -11.30 -9.48 -4.34
C VAL A 189 -10.87 -9.72 -2.89
N MET A 190 -11.83 -9.81 -1.96
CA MET A 190 -11.54 -10.15 -0.56
C MET A 190 -10.87 -11.53 -0.47
N LYS A 191 -11.40 -12.55 -1.15
CA LYS A 191 -10.78 -13.89 -1.20
C LYS A 191 -9.37 -13.85 -1.78
N ALA A 192 -9.13 -13.07 -2.83
CA ALA A 192 -7.80 -12.90 -3.41
C ALA A 192 -6.82 -12.28 -2.39
N MET A 193 -7.24 -11.22 -1.69
CA MET A 193 -6.41 -10.57 -0.67
C MET A 193 -6.08 -11.51 0.49
N ILE A 194 -7.07 -12.27 0.97
CA ILE A 194 -6.91 -13.29 2.02
C ILE A 194 -5.95 -14.39 1.56
N THR A 195 -6.10 -14.85 0.31
CA THR A 195 -5.25 -15.90 -0.27
C THR A 195 -3.78 -15.48 -0.24
N LEU A 196 -3.46 -14.26 -0.67
CA LEU A 196 -2.09 -13.76 -0.56
C LEU A 196 -1.63 -13.65 0.90
N SER A 197 -2.44 -13.02 1.76
CA SER A 197 -2.11 -12.80 3.17
C SER A 197 -1.85 -14.08 3.97
N THR A 198 -2.43 -15.21 3.55
CA THR A 198 -2.32 -16.51 4.22
C THR A 198 -1.31 -17.46 3.55
N THR A 199 -0.77 -17.09 2.39
CA THR A 199 0.17 -17.95 1.66
C THR A 199 1.47 -18.15 2.43
N ILE A 200 1.84 -19.40 2.67
CA ILE A 200 3.17 -19.83 3.14
C ILE A 200 3.95 -20.27 1.90
N PHE A 201 5.17 -19.79 1.73
CA PHE A 201 5.95 -20.00 0.51
C PHE A 201 7.44 -20.28 0.81
N PRO A 202 8.13 -21.09 -0.01
CA PRO A 202 9.54 -21.40 0.20
C PRO A 202 10.43 -20.19 -0.09
N ALA A 203 11.56 -20.10 0.60
CA ALA A 203 12.61 -19.13 0.31
C ALA A 203 13.07 -19.21 -1.16
N GLY A 204 13.35 -18.06 -1.75
CA GLY A 204 13.65 -17.95 -3.19
C GLY A 204 12.42 -17.75 -4.08
N THR A 205 11.20 -17.82 -3.53
CA THR A 205 9.97 -17.42 -4.24
C THR A 205 10.06 -15.95 -4.67
N ARG A 206 9.70 -15.65 -5.91
CA ARG A 206 9.65 -14.30 -6.48
C ARG A 206 8.20 -13.82 -6.54
N GLY A 207 8.01 -12.50 -6.55
CA GLY A 207 6.67 -11.91 -6.46
C GLY A 207 5.73 -12.28 -7.63
N VAL A 208 6.23 -12.63 -8.82
CA VAL A 208 5.39 -13.11 -9.93
C VAL A 208 4.63 -14.41 -9.62
N GLN A 209 5.21 -15.27 -8.78
CA GLN A 209 4.56 -16.51 -8.34
C GLN A 209 3.41 -16.21 -7.37
N LEU A 210 3.63 -15.27 -6.45
CA LEU A 210 2.61 -14.80 -5.50
C LEU A 210 1.49 -14.02 -6.21
N ASP A 211 1.81 -13.23 -7.23
CA ASP A 211 0.82 -12.55 -8.08
C ASP A 211 -0.11 -13.57 -8.77
N SER A 212 0.47 -14.63 -9.33
CA SER A 212 -0.30 -15.70 -9.99
C SER A 212 -1.23 -16.45 -9.01
N ILE A 213 -0.76 -16.74 -7.79
CA ILE A 213 -1.56 -17.36 -6.73
C ILE A 213 -2.77 -16.48 -6.39
N THR A 214 -2.55 -15.17 -6.26
CA THR A 214 -3.59 -14.20 -5.94
C THR A 214 -4.63 -14.11 -7.05
N ARG A 215 -4.18 -13.99 -8.31
CA ARG A 215 -5.07 -13.90 -9.48
C ARG A 215 -5.83 -15.18 -9.76
N ALA A 216 -5.33 -16.34 -9.38
CA ALA A 216 -6.01 -17.61 -9.61
C ALA A 216 -7.44 -17.63 -9.03
N ILE A 217 -7.69 -16.89 -7.93
CA ILE A 217 -9.03 -16.71 -7.37
C ILE A 217 -9.96 -15.97 -8.35
N LEU A 218 -9.46 -14.91 -8.97
CA LEU A 218 -10.20 -14.07 -9.92
C LEU A 218 -10.35 -14.75 -11.28
N TRP A 219 -9.29 -15.39 -11.79
CA TRP A 219 -9.29 -16.07 -13.09
C TRP A 219 -10.29 -17.24 -13.15
N LYS A 220 -10.51 -17.95 -12.04
CA LYS A 220 -11.58 -18.97 -11.92
C LYS A 220 -12.98 -18.40 -12.19
N ASN A 221 -13.14 -17.09 -12.09
CA ASN A 221 -14.39 -16.36 -12.32
C ASN A 221 -14.30 -15.44 -13.55
N GLU A 222 -13.29 -15.64 -14.41
CA GLU A 222 -13.09 -14.83 -15.62
C GLU A 222 -12.98 -13.33 -15.30
N ARG A 223 -12.25 -13.01 -14.21
CA ARG A 223 -11.94 -11.65 -13.77
C ARG A 223 -10.43 -11.45 -13.71
N ASP A 224 -9.97 -10.25 -13.99
CA ASP A 224 -8.57 -9.84 -13.85
C ASP A 224 -8.49 -8.31 -13.60
N PHE A 225 -7.30 -7.82 -13.28
CA PHE A 225 -7.02 -6.39 -13.10
C PHE A 225 -5.73 -5.96 -13.81
N GLY A 226 -5.69 -4.69 -14.22
CA GLY A 226 -4.66 -4.13 -15.11
C GLY A 226 -3.36 -3.67 -14.45
N HIS A 227 -3.20 -3.84 -13.14
CA HIS A 227 -2.00 -3.46 -12.37
C HIS A 227 -1.39 -4.67 -11.64
N GLY A 228 -0.24 -4.49 -10.98
CA GLY A 228 0.38 -5.52 -10.13
C GLY A 228 -0.44 -5.79 -8.86
N THR A 229 -0.31 -6.98 -8.27
CA THR A 229 -0.93 -7.29 -6.98
C THR A 229 -0.30 -6.53 -5.81
N GLY A 230 0.94 -6.06 -5.98
CA GLY A 230 1.56 -5.15 -5.04
C GLY A 230 2.97 -4.70 -5.42
N HIS A 231 3.48 -3.72 -4.68
CA HIS A 231 4.79 -3.12 -4.83
C HIS A 231 5.50 -3.03 -3.47
N GLY A 232 6.83 -2.91 -3.45
CA GLY A 232 7.52 -2.60 -2.20
C GLY A 232 7.20 -1.18 -1.71
N VAL A 233 7.38 -0.95 -0.40
CA VAL A 233 7.15 0.37 0.24
C VAL A 233 8.38 0.79 1.05
N GLY A 234 8.79 2.05 0.91
CA GLY A 234 9.93 2.61 1.62
C GLY A 234 9.59 3.14 3.02
N SER A 235 10.57 3.05 3.94
CA SER A 235 10.44 3.58 5.30
C SER A 235 10.60 5.09 5.30
N TYR A 236 9.49 5.83 5.36
CA TYR A 236 9.45 7.29 5.19
C TYR A 236 10.19 7.77 3.91
N LEU A 237 9.94 7.03 2.81
CA LEU A 237 10.48 7.25 1.46
C LEU A 237 9.36 6.98 0.43
N CYS A 238 9.71 6.68 -0.82
CA CYS A 238 8.74 6.41 -1.88
C CYS A 238 7.71 5.33 -1.48
N VAL A 239 6.44 5.62 -1.73
CA VAL A 239 5.35 4.65 -1.55
C VAL A 239 5.51 3.47 -2.51
N HIS A 240 5.92 3.74 -3.75
CA HIS A 240 6.34 2.73 -4.72
C HIS A 240 7.85 2.55 -4.67
N GLU A 241 8.31 1.45 -4.08
CA GLU A 241 9.72 1.18 -3.85
C GLU A 241 10.14 -0.22 -4.32
N GLY A 242 11.04 -0.28 -5.30
CA GLY A 242 11.68 -1.53 -5.72
C GLY A 242 12.89 -1.94 -4.85
N PRO A 243 13.51 -3.09 -5.16
CA PRO A 243 13.38 -3.82 -6.42
C PRO A 243 12.33 -4.95 -6.42
N GLN A 244 11.83 -5.35 -5.25
CA GLN A 244 10.77 -6.36 -5.13
C GLN A 244 9.40 -5.79 -5.55
N SER A 245 8.56 -6.65 -6.12
CA SER A 245 7.14 -6.35 -6.41
C SER A 245 6.39 -7.66 -6.64
N ILE A 246 5.09 -7.66 -6.39
CA ILE A 246 4.18 -8.79 -6.60
C ILE A 246 3.34 -8.46 -7.84
N ARG A 247 3.81 -8.85 -9.03
CA ARG A 247 3.20 -8.46 -10.31
C ARG A 247 3.45 -9.50 -11.40
N LYS A 248 2.70 -9.39 -12.50
CA LYS A 248 2.80 -10.30 -13.67
C LYS A 248 4.19 -10.30 -14.30
N GLU A 249 4.86 -9.15 -14.32
CA GLU A 249 6.19 -9.00 -14.88
C GLU A 249 7.23 -9.61 -13.94
N MET A 250 8.10 -10.44 -14.51
CA MET A 250 9.20 -11.06 -13.78
C MET A 250 10.17 -9.98 -13.29
N ARG A 251 10.30 -9.87 -11.96
CA ARG A 251 11.44 -9.22 -11.31
C ARG A 251 12.35 -10.31 -10.78
N ASP A 252 13.63 -10.25 -11.16
CA ASP A 252 14.62 -11.24 -10.71
C ASP A 252 15.14 -10.92 -9.30
N VAL A 253 14.21 -10.73 -8.36
CA VAL A 253 14.47 -10.51 -6.94
C VAL A 253 13.55 -11.43 -6.15
N PRO A 254 14.09 -12.36 -5.33
CA PRO A 254 13.26 -13.16 -4.44
C PRO A 254 12.65 -12.29 -3.34
N MET A 255 11.51 -12.71 -2.81
CA MET A 255 10.93 -12.13 -1.61
C MET A 255 11.82 -12.48 -0.43
N LEU A 256 12.50 -11.48 0.13
CA LEU A 256 13.38 -11.63 1.28
C LEU A 256 12.64 -11.27 2.55
N GLU A 257 13.03 -11.90 3.66
CA GLU A 257 12.59 -11.54 5.01
C GLU A 257 12.76 -10.03 5.24
N HIS A 258 11.77 -9.44 5.91
CA HIS A 258 11.63 -8.00 6.20
C HIS A 258 11.40 -7.07 5.00
N MET A 259 11.15 -7.60 3.79
CA MET A 259 10.60 -6.77 2.73
C MET A 259 9.15 -6.39 3.05
N VAL A 260 8.85 -5.09 2.97
CA VAL A 260 7.47 -4.56 3.08
C VAL A 260 6.92 -4.32 1.68
N CYS A 261 5.72 -4.84 1.41
CA CYS A 261 5.00 -4.68 0.15
C CYS A 261 3.51 -4.38 0.37
N SER A 262 2.81 -3.84 -0.63
CA SER A 262 1.35 -3.84 -0.70
C SER A 262 0.82 -5.23 -1.11
N ASN A 263 -0.43 -5.51 -0.73
CA ASN A 263 -1.28 -6.61 -1.17
C ASN A 263 -2.63 -5.99 -1.53
N GLU A 264 -2.86 -5.72 -2.81
CA GLU A 264 -3.89 -4.82 -3.32
C GLU A 264 -4.64 -5.37 -4.56
N PRO A 265 -5.19 -6.60 -4.53
CA PRO A 265 -5.99 -7.09 -5.66
C PRO A 265 -7.21 -6.18 -5.91
N GLY A 266 -7.71 -6.21 -7.14
CA GLY A 266 -8.88 -5.42 -7.51
C GLY A 266 -9.70 -5.98 -8.68
N ILE A 267 -10.86 -5.37 -8.90
CA ILE A 267 -11.74 -5.55 -10.07
C ILE A 267 -12.31 -4.17 -10.42
N TYR A 268 -12.28 -3.82 -11.70
CA TYR A 268 -12.75 -2.52 -12.18
C TYR A 268 -13.77 -2.71 -13.30
N CYS A 269 -15.00 -2.30 -13.02
CA CYS A 269 -16.12 -2.41 -13.95
C CYS A 269 -16.48 -1.01 -14.46
N GLU A 270 -15.97 -0.68 -15.65
CA GLU A 270 -16.09 0.64 -16.27
C GLU A 270 -17.52 1.20 -16.20
N GLY A 271 -17.64 2.44 -15.73
CA GLY A 271 -18.92 3.15 -15.58
C GLY A 271 -19.84 2.62 -14.47
N ARG A 272 -19.46 1.56 -13.75
CA ARG A 272 -20.31 0.94 -12.70
C ARG A 272 -19.70 1.06 -11.31
N TYR A 273 -18.55 0.43 -11.09
CA TYR A 273 -17.88 0.38 -9.78
C TYR A 273 -16.43 -0.08 -9.94
N GLY A 274 -15.60 0.25 -8.95
CA GLY A 274 -14.31 -0.40 -8.78
C GLY A 274 -14.10 -0.88 -7.36
N ILE A 275 -13.32 -1.95 -7.24
CA ILE A 275 -12.98 -2.59 -6.00
C ILE A 275 -11.47 -2.76 -5.99
N ARG A 276 -10.83 -2.24 -4.94
CA ARG A 276 -9.46 -2.58 -4.55
C ARG A 276 -9.46 -2.68 -3.02
N ILE A 277 -8.84 -3.72 -2.50
CA ILE A 277 -8.71 -3.93 -1.05
C ILE A 277 -7.24 -4.12 -0.80
N GLU A 278 -6.67 -3.23 0.00
CA GLU A 278 -5.22 -3.16 0.13
C GLU A 278 -4.75 -3.12 1.58
N ASN A 279 -3.73 -3.92 1.86
CA ASN A 279 -2.95 -3.83 3.07
C ASN A 279 -1.45 -3.84 2.73
N LEU A 280 -0.64 -3.17 3.54
CA LEU A 280 0.78 -3.44 3.61
C LEU A 280 1.04 -4.72 4.39
N VAL A 281 2.03 -5.48 3.93
CA VAL A 281 2.48 -6.74 4.49
C VAL A 281 4.01 -6.77 4.58
N ALA A 282 4.54 -7.43 5.61
CA ALA A 282 5.97 -7.71 5.74
C ALA A 282 6.25 -9.21 5.55
N VAL A 283 7.29 -9.56 4.80
CA VAL A 283 7.77 -10.94 4.71
C VAL A 283 8.42 -11.32 6.04
N GLN A 284 8.04 -12.46 6.60
CA GLN A 284 8.55 -12.97 7.88
C GLN A 284 8.93 -14.44 7.74
N LYS A 285 10.00 -14.86 8.42
CA LYS A 285 10.30 -16.30 8.52
C LYS A 285 9.15 -17.05 9.21
N HIS A 286 8.75 -18.16 8.62
CA HIS A 286 7.68 -19.01 9.13
C HIS A 286 8.23 -20.29 9.77
N SER A 287 9.04 -21.06 9.03
CA SER A 287 9.63 -22.31 9.54
C SER A 287 10.86 -22.74 8.72
N SER A 288 11.55 -23.77 9.20
CA SER A 288 12.63 -24.47 8.50
C SER A 288 12.40 -25.97 8.64
N ASN A 289 12.49 -26.72 7.55
CA ASN A 289 12.35 -28.18 7.55
C ASN A 289 13.23 -28.82 6.45
N GLU A 290 13.05 -30.12 6.17
CA GLU A 290 13.84 -30.85 5.15
C GLU A 290 13.69 -30.30 3.72
N PHE A 291 12.63 -29.52 3.44
CA PHE A 291 12.40 -28.85 2.16
C PHE A 291 12.94 -27.42 2.12
N GLY A 292 13.60 -26.95 3.18
CA GLY A 292 14.22 -25.63 3.28
C GLY A 292 13.47 -24.66 4.19
N ASP A 293 13.78 -23.37 4.00
CA ASP A 293 13.15 -22.28 4.72
C ASP A 293 11.82 -21.87 4.06
N PHE A 294 10.82 -21.59 4.88
CA PHE A 294 9.52 -21.07 4.46
C PHE A 294 9.25 -19.73 5.10
N TYR A 295 8.61 -18.85 4.34
CA TYR A 295 8.18 -17.52 4.72
C TYR A 295 6.67 -17.39 4.71
N ARG A 296 6.17 -16.35 5.39
CA ARG A 296 4.77 -15.92 5.41
C ARG A 296 4.70 -14.40 5.30
N LEU A 297 3.48 -13.89 5.15
CA LEU A 297 3.21 -12.45 5.20
C LEU A 297 2.58 -12.07 6.55
N GLU A 298 3.19 -11.10 7.23
CA GLU A 298 2.59 -10.39 8.37
C GLU A 298 1.81 -9.19 7.85
N THR A 299 0.51 -9.11 8.13
CA THR A 299 -0.29 -7.92 7.81
C THR A 299 0.05 -6.76 8.75
N LEU A 300 0.38 -5.60 8.19
CA LEU A 300 0.74 -4.39 8.94
C LEU A 300 -0.44 -3.42 9.07
N THR A 301 -1.22 -3.25 8.00
CA THR A 301 -2.30 -2.26 7.94
C THR A 301 -3.40 -2.54 8.96
N LEU A 302 -3.73 -1.51 9.75
CA LEU A 302 -4.73 -1.52 10.82
C LEU A 302 -5.95 -0.69 10.42
N CYS A 303 -6.89 -1.27 9.69
CA CYS A 303 -8.17 -0.63 9.37
C CYS A 303 -9.21 -1.72 9.07
N PRO A 304 -10.45 -1.63 9.58
CA PRO A 304 -11.44 -2.68 9.38
C PRO A 304 -11.64 -3.01 7.90
N LEU A 305 -11.83 -4.29 7.62
CA LEU A 305 -12.32 -4.77 6.32
C LEU A 305 -13.84 -4.85 6.40
N ASP A 306 -14.51 -4.12 5.52
CA ASP A 306 -15.96 -3.99 5.55
C ASP A 306 -16.65 -5.30 5.12
N THR A 307 -17.43 -5.89 6.02
CA THR A 307 -18.10 -7.17 5.77
C THR A 307 -19.50 -7.02 5.16
N ARG A 308 -20.03 -5.79 5.05
CA ARG A 308 -21.41 -5.54 4.57
C ARG A 308 -21.60 -5.95 3.10
N ALA A 309 -20.56 -5.85 2.29
CA ALA A 309 -20.57 -6.21 0.88
C ALA A 309 -20.16 -7.66 0.59
N ILE A 310 -19.97 -8.49 1.62
CA ILE A 310 -19.54 -9.88 1.45
C ILE A 310 -20.74 -10.79 1.25
N GLU A 311 -20.65 -11.65 0.23
CA GLU A 311 -21.50 -12.83 0.09
C GLU A 311 -20.91 -13.99 0.90
N VAL A 312 -21.34 -14.12 2.16
CA VAL A 312 -20.78 -15.07 3.15
C VAL A 312 -20.74 -16.51 2.64
N ALA A 313 -21.73 -16.91 1.82
CA ALA A 313 -21.80 -18.26 1.25
C ALA A 313 -20.64 -18.60 0.29
N MET A 314 -19.93 -17.60 -0.24
CA MET A 314 -18.74 -17.80 -1.10
C MET A 314 -17.44 -17.97 -0.30
N LEU A 315 -17.46 -17.68 1.00
CA LEU A 315 -16.31 -17.83 1.87
C LEU A 315 -16.21 -19.25 2.42
N THR A 316 -15.00 -19.80 2.39
CA THR A 316 -14.63 -20.97 3.17
C THR A 316 -14.58 -20.61 4.65
N GLU A 317 -14.61 -21.61 5.52
CA GLU A 317 -14.49 -21.39 6.96
C GLU A 317 -13.16 -20.73 7.34
N GLU A 318 -12.07 -21.12 6.69
CA GLU A 318 -10.74 -20.54 6.95
C GLU A 318 -10.68 -19.06 6.56
N GLU A 319 -11.28 -18.68 5.42
CA GLU A 319 -11.37 -17.27 5.00
C GLU A 319 -12.23 -16.44 5.96
N ARG A 320 -13.36 -16.99 6.43
CA ARG A 320 -14.20 -16.33 7.45
C ARG A 320 -13.43 -16.13 8.75
N GLN A 321 -12.76 -17.18 9.23
CA GLN A 321 -12.00 -17.12 10.47
C GLN A 321 -10.84 -16.13 10.37
N TRP A 322 -10.13 -16.08 9.24
CA TRP A 322 -9.08 -15.09 9.01
C TRP A 322 -9.62 -13.67 9.07
N LEU A 323 -10.74 -13.40 8.40
CA LEU A 323 -11.37 -12.08 8.36
C LEU A 323 -11.85 -11.64 9.75
N ASN A 324 -12.50 -12.55 10.49
CA ASN A 324 -12.96 -12.32 11.85
C ASN A 324 -11.77 -12.04 12.80
N ASN A 325 -10.67 -12.79 12.67
CA ASN A 325 -9.45 -12.57 13.45
C ASN A 325 -8.78 -11.24 13.12
N TYR A 326 -8.71 -10.88 11.83
CA TYR A 326 -8.17 -9.61 11.38
C TYR A 326 -8.96 -8.43 11.97
N ASN A 327 -10.29 -8.43 11.80
CA ASN A 327 -11.15 -7.35 12.28
C ASN A 327 -11.12 -7.26 13.82
N GLN A 328 -11.09 -8.40 14.54
CA GLN A 328 -10.93 -8.42 15.99
C GLN A 328 -9.58 -7.84 16.43
N TRP A 329 -8.49 -8.14 15.71
CA TRP A 329 -7.18 -7.56 15.98
C TRP A 329 -7.18 -6.04 15.78
N VAL A 330 -7.80 -5.55 14.69
CA VAL A 330 -7.97 -4.12 14.43
C VAL A 330 -8.78 -3.46 15.56
N GLU A 331 -9.94 -4.02 15.92
CA GLU A 331 -10.79 -3.50 17.01
C GLU A 331 -10.00 -3.41 18.32
N LYS A 332 -9.33 -4.50 18.73
CA LYS A 332 -8.57 -4.58 19.97
C LYS A 332 -7.43 -3.55 20.02
N THR A 333 -6.79 -3.32 18.87
CA THR A 333 -5.62 -2.43 18.79
C THR A 333 -6.03 -0.95 18.79
N LEU A 334 -7.07 -0.59 18.03
CA LEU A 334 -7.45 0.81 17.82
C LEU A 334 -8.49 1.33 18.81
N SER A 335 -9.35 0.47 19.38
CA SER A 335 -10.42 0.91 20.29
C SER A 335 -9.91 1.76 21.46
N PRO A 336 -8.80 1.42 22.15
CA PRO A 336 -8.29 2.24 23.25
C PRO A 336 -7.80 3.63 22.84
N LEU A 337 -7.62 3.88 21.54
CA LEU A 337 -7.02 5.08 20.98
C LEU A 337 -8.04 6.03 20.33
N VAL A 338 -9.31 5.65 20.26
CA VAL A 338 -10.40 6.45 19.67
C VAL A 338 -11.49 6.77 20.68
N GLY A 339 -12.33 7.76 20.37
CA GLY A 339 -13.45 8.18 21.21
C GLY A 339 -14.53 7.12 21.38
N LYS A 340 -15.40 7.27 22.40
CA LYS A 340 -16.42 6.26 22.76
C LYS A 340 -17.39 5.93 21.60
N GLU A 341 -17.77 6.92 20.81
CA GLU A 341 -18.66 6.71 19.66
C GLU A 341 -17.95 5.92 18.55
N GLN A 342 -16.68 6.24 18.28
CA GLN A 342 -15.86 5.53 17.33
C GLN A 342 -15.53 4.11 17.78
N GLN A 343 -15.37 3.86 19.08
CA GLN A 343 -15.25 2.50 19.64
C GLN A 343 -16.51 1.68 19.36
N ALA A 344 -17.69 2.24 19.59
CA ALA A 344 -18.95 1.56 19.32
C ALA A 344 -19.13 1.26 17.82
N TRP A 345 -18.79 2.23 16.97
CA TRP A 345 -18.77 2.05 15.51
C TRP A 345 -17.79 0.97 15.06
N LEU A 346 -16.57 1.00 15.59
CA LEU A 346 -15.50 0.04 15.26
C LEU A 346 -15.91 -1.37 15.65
N LYS A 347 -16.49 -1.55 16.84
CA LYS A 347 -17.01 -2.84 17.30
C LYS A 347 -18.11 -3.40 16.38
N GLU A 348 -19.00 -2.54 15.88
CA GLU A 348 -20.04 -2.97 14.93
C GLU A 348 -19.42 -3.35 13.57
N ARG A 349 -18.47 -2.57 13.06
CA ARG A 349 -17.80 -2.85 11.77
C ARG A 349 -16.86 -4.05 11.83
N CYS A 350 -16.34 -4.39 13.01
CA CYS A 350 -15.49 -5.55 13.23
C CYS A 350 -16.25 -6.80 13.69
N LYS A 351 -17.59 -6.77 13.70
CA LYS A 351 -18.41 -7.90 14.11
C LYS A 351 -18.16 -9.12 13.22
N ALA A 352 -17.96 -10.27 13.87
CA ALA A 352 -17.76 -11.54 13.18
C ALA A 352 -18.97 -11.94 12.33
N ILE A 353 -18.70 -12.51 11.15
CA ILE A 353 -19.68 -13.01 10.19
C ILE A 353 -19.67 -14.53 10.04
#